data_AF-A0A7X8BKD9-F1
#
_entry.id   AF-A0A7X8BKD9-F1
#
_cell.length_a   1.000
_cell.length_b   1.000
_cell.length_c   1.000
_cell.angle_alpha   90.00
_cell.angle_beta   90.00
_cell.angle_gamma   90.00
#
_symmetry.space_group_name_H-M   'P 1'
#
loop_
_entity.id
_entity.type
_entity.pdbx_description
1 polymer ?
#
loop_
_entity_poly.entity_id
_entity_poly.type
_entity_poly.pdbx_seq_one_letter_code
_entity_poly.pdbx_strand_id
1 'polypeptide(L)'
;MKEHKARAWLRAAYILGALIDAVMVPVMLIPELARVLWGFSGFSPTYRYAMMMGAALMLGWTLLLIWACIKPIERRGVALLTIVVILGIAAANIYSVITGLISASRMILSWVMQAILAAFFTIGYFGSREKK
;
A
#
# COMPACT_ATOMS: atom_id res chain seq x y z
N MET A 1 0.02 -7.16 28.71
CA MET A 1 -0.67 -5.98 28.12
C MET A 1 -0.06 -5.49 26.80
N LYS A 2 1.27 -5.41 26.64
CA LYS A 2 1.93 -4.95 25.39
C LYS A 2 1.65 -5.82 24.15
N GLU A 3 1.62 -7.14 24.31
CA GLU A 3 1.44 -8.09 23.19
C GLU A 3 0.04 -8.04 22.55
N HIS A 4 -1.01 -7.89 23.37
CA HIS A 4 -2.38 -7.67 22.86
C HIS A 4 -2.50 -6.36 22.08
N LYS A 5 -1.83 -5.29 22.54
CA LYS A 5 -1.79 -4.01 21.82
C LYS A 5 -1.02 -4.15 20.50
N ALA A 6 0.16 -4.76 20.50
CA ALA A 6 0.95 -4.99 19.29
C ALA A 6 0.20 -5.86 18.26
N ARG A 7 -0.48 -6.91 18.73
CA ARG A 7 -1.36 -7.74 17.90
C ARG A 7 -2.48 -6.92 17.28
N ALA A 8 -3.16 -6.08 18.07
CA ALA A 8 -4.24 -5.22 17.58
C ALA A 8 -3.74 -4.22 16.52
N TRP A 9 -2.59 -3.58 16.76
CA TRP A 9 -1.95 -2.67 15.80
C TRP A 9 -1.60 -3.36 14.48
N LEU A 10 -0.94 -4.51 14.52
CA LEU A 10 -0.61 -5.27 13.31
C LEU A 10 -1.87 -5.73 12.58
N ARG A 11 -2.88 -6.21 13.31
CA ARG A 11 -4.16 -6.62 12.71
C ARG A 11 -4.85 -5.44 12.01
N ALA A 12 -4.90 -4.28 12.65
CA ALA A 12 -5.45 -3.06 12.06
C ALA A 12 -4.65 -2.63 10.82
N ALA A 13 -3.32 -2.67 10.88
CA ALA A 13 -2.44 -2.35 9.76
C ALA A 13 -2.68 -3.29 8.56
N TYR A 14 -2.77 -4.60 8.79
CA TYR A 14 -3.04 -5.57 7.72
C TYR A 14 -4.42 -5.39 7.10
N ILE A 15 -5.46 -5.12 7.90
CA ILE A 15 -6.81 -4.86 7.39
C ILE A 15 -6.83 -3.57 6.57
N LEU A 16 -6.28 -2.48 7.11
CA LEU A 16 -6.27 -1.19 6.44
C LEU A 16 -5.49 -1.26 5.12
N GLY A 17 -4.32 -1.91 5.13
CA GLY A 17 -3.54 -2.15 3.92
C GLY A 17 -4.30 -2.98 2.89
N ALA A 18 -4.91 -4.09 3.30
CA ALA A 18 -5.69 -4.93 2.39
C ALA A 18 -6.89 -4.19 1.77
N LEU A 19 -7.57 -3.33 2.53
CA LEU A 19 -8.66 -2.51 2.02
C LEU A 19 -8.16 -1.50 0.98
N ILE A 20 -7.05 -0.83 1.26
CA ILE A 20 -6.46 0.15 0.34
C ILE A 20 -6.01 -0.56 -0.95
N ASP A 21 -5.30 -1.68 -0.85
CA ASP A 21 -4.85 -2.46 -2.00
C ASP A 21 -6.05 -2.96 -2.84
N ALA A 22 -7.09 -3.48 -2.18
CA ALA A 22 -8.30 -3.95 -2.84
C ALA A 22 -9.04 -2.83 -3.60
N VAL A 23 -9.04 -1.60 -3.08
CA VAL A 23 -9.60 -0.42 -3.78
C VAL A 23 -8.70 0.02 -4.92
N MET A 24 -7.38 -0.14 -4.82
CA MET A 24 -6.46 0.21 -5.91
C MET A 24 -6.56 -0.75 -7.11
N VAL A 25 -6.88 -2.03 -6.90
CA VAL A 25 -7.07 -2.99 -8.02
C VAL A 25 -8.04 -2.46 -9.11
N PRO A 26 -9.29 -2.08 -8.81
CA PRO A 26 -10.19 -1.52 -9.82
C PRO A 26 -9.71 -0.18 -10.36
N VAL A 27 -9.03 0.66 -9.56
CA VAL A 27 -8.42 1.91 -10.07
C VAL A 27 -7.37 1.62 -11.15
N MET A 28 -6.60 0.54 -10.99
CA MET A 28 -5.59 0.13 -11.95
C MET A 28 -6.20 -0.50 -13.21
N LEU A 29 -7.32 -1.21 -13.07
CA LEU A 29 -7.98 -1.91 -14.19
C LEU A 29 -8.95 -1.03 -14.98
N ILE A 30 -9.56 -0.03 -14.35
CA ILE A 30 -10.60 0.82 -14.94
C ILE A 30 -10.02 2.21 -15.23
N PRO A 31 -9.77 2.57 -16.50
CA PRO A 31 -9.13 3.83 -16.87
C PRO A 31 -9.85 5.08 -16.33
N GLU A 32 -11.18 5.06 -16.26
CA GLU A 32 -11.99 6.16 -15.75
C GLU A 32 -11.68 6.47 -14.29
N LEU A 33 -11.45 5.45 -13.46
CA LEU A 33 -11.07 5.62 -12.06
C LEU A 33 -9.65 6.20 -11.94
N ALA A 34 -8.70 5.72 -12.76
CA ALA A 34 -7.36 6.29 -12.84
C ALA A 34 -7.36 7.75 -13.29
N ARG A 35 -8.24 8.12 -14.24
CA ARG A 35 -8.42 9.51 -14.69
C ARG A 35 -8.92 10.39 -13.55
N VAL A 36 -9.89 9.93 -12.77
CA VAL A 36 -10.40 10.69 -11.62
C VAL A 36 -9.32 10.85 -10.55
N LEU A 37 -8.68 9.76 -10.15
CA LEU A 37 -7.74 9.75 -9.03
C LEU A 37 -6.40 10.45 -9.38
N TRP A 38 -5.77 10.05 -10.49
CA TRP A 38 -4.43 10.51 -10.86
C TRP A 38 -4.42 11.58 -11.96
N GLY A 39 -5.52 11.78 -12.68
CA GLY A 39 -5.57 12.74 -13.79
C GLY A 39 -4.96 12.21 -15.08
N PHE A 40 -4.72 10.90 -15.18
CA PHE A 40 -4.15 10.31 -16.38
C PHE A 40 -5.06 10.47 -17.60
N SER A 41 -4.45 10.85 -18.72
CA SER A 41 -5.05 10.92 -20.05
C SER A 41 -4.18 10.14 -21.04
N GLY A 42 -4.78 9.53 -22.06
CA GLY A 42 -4.03 8.77 -23.07
C GLY A 42 -3.59 7.37 -22.61
N PHE A 43 -4.57 6.48 -22.39
CA PHE A 43 -4.34 5.10 -21.94
C PHE A 43 -3.79 4.21 -23.07
N SER A 44 -2.47 4.24 -23.28
CA SER A 44 -1.79 3.43 -24.29
C SER A 44 -1.86 1.92 -23.99
N PRO A 45 -1.65 1.04 -25.00
CA PRO A 45 -1.53 -0.40 -24.77
C PRO A 45 -0.45 -0.76 -23.75
N THR A 46 0.70 -0.08 -23.79
CA THR A 46 1.80 -0.27 -22.83
C THR A 46 1.39 0.10 -21.40
N TYR A 47 0.66 1.21 -21.24
CA TYR A 47 0.09 1.58 -19.94
C TYR A 47 -0.85 0.48 -19.43
N ARG A 48 -1.78 0.00 -20.26
CA ARG A 48 -2.75 -1.03 -19.87
C ARG A 48 -2.06 -2.31 -19.43
N TYR A 49 -1.05 -2.76 -20.19
CA TYR A 49 -0.25 -3.93 -19.83
C TYR A 49 0.45 -3.74 -18.46
N ALA A 50 1.14 -2.61 -18.26
CA ALA A 50 1.81 -2.32 -17.00
C ALA A 50 0.83 -2.26 -15.81
N MET A 51 -0.33 -1.63 -15.98
CA MET A 51 -1.35 -1.55 -14.95
C MET A 51 -2.00 -2.90 -14.65
N MET A 52 -2.19 -3.77 -15.63
CA MET A 52 -2.67 -5.14 -15.40
C MET A 52 -1.68 -5.97 -14.59
N MET A 53 -0.37 -5.87 -14.89
CA MET A 53 0.66 -6.50 -14.06
C MET A 53 0.65 -5.94 -12.64
N GLY A 54 0.57 -4.62 -12.50
CA GLY A 54 0.49 -3.96 -11.21
C GLY A 54 -0.76 -4.36 -10.43
N ALA A 55 -1.91 -4.50 -11.07
CA ALA A 55 -3.16 -4.94 -10.45
C ALA A 55 -3.06 -6.40 -9.97
N ALA A 56 -2.43 -7.29 -10.75
CA ALA A 56 -2.19 -8.67 -10.34
C ALA A 56 -1.28 -8.73 -9.09
N LEU A 57 -0.21 -7.92 -9.07
CA LEU A 57 0.67 -7.80 -7.89
C LEU A 57 -0.10 -7.25 -6.69
N MET A 58 -0.91 -6.20 -6.89
CA MET A 58 -1.72 -5.56 -5.84
C MET A 58 -2.75 -6.53 -5.25
N LEU A 59 -3.40 -7.34 -6.09
CA LEU A 59 -4.31 -8.39 -5.63
C LEU A 59 -3.57 -9.49 -4.85
N GLY A 60 -2.41 -9.91 -5.34
CA GLY A 60 -1.55 -10.85 -4.61
C GLY A 60 -1.13 -10.31 -3.24
N TRP A 61 -0.79 -9.02 -3.16
CA TRP A 61 -0.44 -8.35 -1.91
C TRP A 61 -1.64 -8.23 -0.96
N THR A 62 -2.82 -7.91 -1.50
CA THR A 62 -4.09 -7.88 -0.74
C THR A 62 -4.32 -9.22 -0.03
N LEU A 63 -4.21 -10.32 -0.77
CA LEU A 63 -4.37 -11.68 -0.22
C LEU A 63 -3.29 -12.01 0.81
N LEU A 64 -2.05 -11.56 0.58
CA LEU A 64 -0.94 -11.73 1.53
C LEU A 64 -1.21 -10.98 2.85
N LEU A 65 -1.76 -9.77 2.80
CA LEU A 65 -2.12 -8.98 3.99
C LEU A 65 -3.29 -9.62 4.74
N ILE A 66 -4.32 -10.12 4.04
CA ILE A 66 -5.41 -10.88 4.65
C ILE A 66 -4.86 -12.13 5.34
N TRP A 67 -3.96 -12.86 4.68
CA TRP A 67 -3.30 -14.01 5.28
C TRP A 67 -2.48 -13.60 6.51
N ALA A 68 -1.69 -12.54 6.45
CA ALA A 68 -0.92 -12.05 7.59
C ALA A 68 -1.81 -11.68 8.79
N CYS A 69 -3.00 -11.13 8.53
CA CYS A 69 -3.99 -10.75 9.55
C CYS A 69 -4.47 -11.91 10.43
N ILE A 70 -4.47 -13.15 9.91
CA ILE A 70 -4.89 -14.36 10.66
C ILE A 70 -3.91 -14.67 11.81
N LYS A 71 -2.61 -14.52 11.57
CA LYS A 71 -1.51 -14.79 12.52
C LYS A 71 -0.50 -13.63 12.51
N PRO A 72 -0.89 -12.46 13.03
CA PRO A 72 -0.18 -11.20 12.76
C PRO A 72 1.20 -11.12 13.42
N ILE A 73 1.39 -11.79 14.56
CA ILE A 73 2.68 -11.79 15.29
C ILE A 73 3.66 -12.74 14.62
N GLU A 74 3.19 -13.95 14.28
CA GLU A 74 3.98 -14.97 13.60
C GLU A 74 4.40 -14.51 12.19
N ARG A 75 3.56 -13.70 11.54
CA ARG A 75 3.76 -13.19 10.18
C ARG A 75 4.21 -11.73 10.16
N ARG A 76 4.75 -11.21 11.25
CA ARG A 76 5.23 -9.82 11.36
C ARG A 76 6.27 -9.43 10.29
N GLY A 77 6.96 -10.39 9.68
CA GLY A 77 7.86 -10.13 8.55
C GLY A 77 7.16 -9.47 7.36
N VAL A 78 5.86 -9.75 7.16
CA VAL A 78 5.05 -9.11 6.11
C VAL A 78 4.97 -7.60 6.33
N ALA A 79 4.90 -7.11 7.57
CA ALA A 79 4.90 -5.68 7.86
C ALA A 79 6.16 -4.97 7.32
N LEU A 80 7.35 -5.55 7.47
CA LEU A 80 8.59 -4.99 6.91
C LEU A 80 8.58 -4.97 5.39
N LEU A 81 8.14 -6.05 4.76
CA LEU A 81 8.04 -6.12 3.30
C LEU A 81 7.06 -5.06 2.78
N THR A 82 5.93 -4.85 3.46
CA THR A 82 4.98 -3.80 3.11
C THR A 82 5.56 -2.40 3.27
N ILE A 83 6.40 -2.14 4.29
CA ILE A 83 7.12 -0.86 4.40
C ILE A 83 8.03 -0.63 3.19
N VAL A 84 8.77 -1.66 2.75
CA VAL A 84 9.62 -1.56 1.54
C VAL A 84 8.78 -1.22 0.31
N VAL A 85 7.63 -1.88 0.14
CA VAL A 85 6.68 -1.58 -0.96
C VAL A 85 6.17 -0.14 -0.87
N ILE A 86 5.75 0.32 0.32
CA ILE A 86 5.28 1.70 0.53
C ILE A 86 6.36 2.71 0.13
N LEU A 87 7.62 2.49 0.52
CA LEU A 87 8.73 3.37 0.15
C LEU A 87 9.00 3.36 -1.36
N GLY A 88 8.92 2.19 -2.01
CA GLY A 88 9.05 2.09 -3.47
C GLY A 88 7.95 2.87 -4.21
N ILE A 89 6.70 2.76 -3.78
CA ILE A 89 5.58 3.52 -4.36
C ILE A 89 5.73 5.02 -4.06
N ALA A 90 6.17 5.39 -2.86
CA ALA A 90 6.43 6.79 -2.53
C ALA A 90 7.52 7.40 -3.44
N ALA A 91 8.60 6.67 -3.70
CA ALA A 91 9.65 7.10 -4.63
C ALA A 91 9.11 7.27 -6.06
N ALA A 92 8.27 6.34 -6.54
CA ALA A 92 7.61 6.48 -7.84
C ALA A 92 6.71 7.73 -7.89
N ASN A 93 5.90 7.98 -6.85
CA ASN A 93 5.05 9.17 -6.76
C ASN A 93 5.86 10.47 -6.78
N ILE A 94 6.97 10.53 -6.03
CA ILE A 94 7.88 11.68 -6.00
C ILE A 94 8.47 11.91 -7.39
N TYR A 95 8.95 10.85 -8.05
CA TYR A 95 9.46 10.92 -9.40
C TYR A 95 8.42 11.45 -10.40
N SER A 96 7.16 10.98 -10.31
CA SER A 96 6.07 11.47 -11.16
C SER A 96 5.76 12.95 -10.94
N VAL A 97 5.93 13.46 -9.73
CA VAL A 97 5.76 14.89 -9.44
C VAL A 97 6.93 15.71 -9.98
N ILE A 98 8.17 15.27 -9.78
CA ILE A 98 9.38 15.95 -10.25
C ILE A 98 9.42 16.05 -11.78
N THR A 99 8.95 15.02 -12.47
CA THR A 99 8.89 14.97 -13.94
C THR A 99 7.68 15.69 -14.55
N GLY A 100 6.78 16.23 -13.72
CA GLY A 100 5.56 16.88 -14.18
C GLY A 100 4.49 15.93 -14.73
N LEU A 101 4.66 14.61 -14.57
CA LEU A 101 3.66 13.62 -14.98
C LEU A 101 2.36 13.76 -14.19
N ILE A 102 2.46 14.07 -12.88
CA ILE A 102 1.30 14.24 -12.00
C ILE A 102 1.51 15.47 -11.11
N SER A 103 0.49 16.31 -10.97
CA SER A 103 0.51 17.45 -10.05
C SER A 103 0.63 17.02 -8.59
N ALA A 104 1.46 17.70 -7.79
CA ALA A 104 1.65 17.41 -6.37
C ALA A 104 0.33 17.37 -5.57
N SER A 105 -0.65 18.23 -5.90
CA SER A 105 -1.95 18.28 -5.23
C SER A 105 -2.73 16.96 -5.32
N ARG A 106 -2.59 16.22 -6.42
CA ARG A 106 -3.22 14.89 -6.61
C ARG A 106 -2.52 13.79 -5.83
N MET A 107 -1.29 14.02 -5.37
CA MET A 107 -0.49 13.05 -4.61
C MET A 107 -0.62 13.19 -3.09
N ILE A 108 -1.18 14.30 -2.60
CA ILE A 108 -1.31 14.57 -1.15
C ILE A 108 -2.02 13.41 -0.45
N LEU A 109 -3.16 12.95 -0.98
CA LEU A 109 -3.92 11.85 -0.37
C LEU A 109 -3.08 10.55 -0.32
N SER A 110 -2.38 10.22 -1.40
CA SER A 110 -1.53 9.03 -1.46
C SER A 110 -0.39 9.10 -0.44
N TRP A 111 0.30 10.24 -0.32
CA TRP A 111 1.37 10.41 0.65
C TRP A 111 0.88 10.35 2.10
N VAL A 112 -0.28 10.96 2.40
CA VAL A 112 -0.89 10.88 3.73
C VAL A 112 -1.22 9.43 4.08
N MET A 113 -1.87 8.68 3.17
CA MET A 113 -2.18 7.28 3.38
C MET A 113 -0.94 6.40 3.55
N GLN A 114 0.09 6.63 2.73
CA GLN A 114 1.38 5.94 2.82
C GLN A 114 2.07 6.20 4.16
N ALA A 115 2.09 7.45 4.62
CA ALA A 115 2.67 7.82 5.91
C ALA A 115 1.93 7.15 7.08
N ILE A 116 0.59 7.15 7.05
CA ILE A 116 -0.25 6.49 8.05
C ILE A 116 0.03 4.98 8.06
N LEU A 117 0.00 4.31 6.90
CA LEU A 117 0.27 2.87 6.80
C LEU A 117 1.69 2.52 7.27
N ALA A 118 2.69 3.27 6.84
CA ALA A 118 4.07 3.06 7.24
C ALA A 118 4.23 3.22 8.76
N ALA A 119 3.57 4.20 9.37
CA ALA A 119 3.56 4.37 10.83
C ALA A 119 2.90 3.16 11.53
N PHE A 120 1.73 2.72 11.05
CA PHE A 120 1.02 1.57 11.61
C PHE A 120 1.84 0.27 11.52
N PHE A 121 2.45 -0.02 10.37
CA PHE A 121 3.30 -1.19 10.20
C PHE A 121 4.58 -1.10 11.05
N THR A 122 5.21 0.07 11.12
CA THR A 122 6.39 0.32 11.96
C THR A 122 6.09 0.08 13.44
N ILE A 123 5.06 0.75 13.96
CA ILE A 123 4.67 0.64 15.38
C ILE A 123 4.26 -0.80 15.71
N GLY A 124 3.46 -1.43 14.84
CA GLY A 124 3.06 -2.83 15.01
C GLY A 124 4.24 -3.79 15.01
N TYR A 125 5.20 -3.60 14.10
CA TYR A 125 6.38 -4.44 13.98
C TYR A 125 7.30 -4.34 15.19
N PHE A 126 7.71 -3.12 15.57
CA PHE A 126 8.62 -2.93 16.71
C PHE A 126 7.95 -3.26 18.04
N GLY A 127 6.67 -2.95 18.21
CA GLY A 127 5.89 -3.35 19.39
C GLY A 127 5.76 -4.87 19.54
N SER A 128 5.86 -5.63 18.44
CA SER A 128 5.89 -7.10 18.47
C SER A 128 7.28 -7.69 18.76
N ARG A 129 8.37 -6.90 18.63
CA ARG A 129 9.77 -7.35 18.78
C ARG A 129 10.33 -7.27 20.19
N GLU A 130 9.71 -6.58 21.15
CA GLU A 130 10.17 -6.43 22.55
C GLU A 130 10.12 -7.73 23.39
N LYS A 131 10.45 -8.86 22.79
CA LYS A 131 10.77 -10.14 23.43
C LYS A 131 12.07 -10.66 22.82
N LYS A 132 13.18 -10.19 23.36
CA LYS A 132 14.35 -11.02 23.72
C LYS A 132 14.90 -10.46 25.01
#